data_AF-A0A9E7CNH0-F1
#
_entry.id   AF-A0A9E7CNH0-F1
#
_cell.length_a   1.000
_cell.length_b   1.000
_cell.length_c   1.000
_cell.angle_alpha   90.00
_cell.angle_beta   90.00
_cell.angle_gamma   90.00
#
_symmetry.space_group_name_H-M   'P 1'
#
loop_
_entity.id
_entity.type
_entity.pdbx_description
1 polymer ?
#
loop_
_entity_poly.entity_id
_entity_poly.type
_entity_poly.pdbx_seq_one_letter_code
_entity_poly.pdbx_strand_id
1 'polypeptide(L)'
;MIKTRTYNSFSDSLLQARDYLSKDLEEVNKLILSKLSDKVPLVNGMAGYLIQAGGKRLRPILLLLIARLFSYKGMRHIKLAAAIEFIHTATLLHDDVVDRSTQRRGRPSANAIWGDSSCILVGDFLLSRAFEFVTDDGSLEIMEVLSRMTTSVAEGEIMQLGAIGNLELEEKTLLSDC
;
A
#
# COMPACT_ATOMS: atom_id res chain seq x y z
N MET A 1 38.84 24.37 1.86
CA MET A 1 37.72 24.22 2.82
C MET A 1 36.45 23.94 2.02
N ILE A 2 36.22 22.66 1.69
CA ILE A 2 35.12 22.21 0.83
C ILE A 2 33.91 21.99 1.74
N LYS A 3 32.84 22.77 1.55
CA LYS A 3 31.55 22.51 2.20
C LYS A 3 30.95 21.24 1.61
N THR A 4 30.95 20.18 2.41
CA THR A 4 30.19 18.95 2.18
C THR A 4 28.70 19.30 2.06
N ARG A 5 28.17 19.22 0.85
CA ARG A 5 26.74 19.33 0.54
C ARG A 5 26.10 18.01 0.96
N THR A 6 25.52 17.99 2.16
CA THR A 6 24.94 16.78 2.76
C THR A 6 23.72 16.33 1.93
N TYR A 7 23.75 15.07 1.48
CA TYR A 7 22.69 14.39 0.76
C TYR A 7 21.43 14.26 1.63
N ASN A 8 20.34 14.92 1.26
CA ASN A 8 18.99 14.64 1.79
C ASN A 8 17.84 14.88 0.77
N SER A 9 18.12 14.83 -0.54
CA SER A 9 17.18 15.32 -1.56
C SER A 9 15.84 14.57 -1.63
N PHE A 10 15.81 13.25 -1.40
CA PHE A 10 14.57 12.47 -1.55
C PHE A 10 13.57 12.76 -0.44
N SER A 11 14.02 12.79 0.81
CA SER A 11 13.17 13.10 1.96
C SER A 11 12.60 14.52 1.85
N ASP A 12 13.43 15.47 1.42
CA ASP A 12 13.01 16.86 1.20
C ASP A 12 12.00 16.95 0.05
N SER A 13 12.23 16.23 -1.05
CA SER A 13 11.30 16.20 -2.19
C SER A 13 9.96 15.57 -1.81
N LEU A 14 9.98 14.49 -1.01
CA LEU A 14 8.77 13.85 -0.52
C LEU A 14 7.98 14.77 0.42
N LEU A 15 8.67 15.53 1.27
CA LEU A 15 8.02 16.52 2.13
C LEU A 15 7.32 17.59 1.29
N GLN A 16 8.01 18.14 0.29
CA GLN A 16 7.43 19.12 -0.64
C GLN A 16 6.21 18.57 -1.39
N ALA A 17 6.28 17.32 -1.87
CA ALA A 17 5.17 16.66 -2.52
C ALA A 17 3.96 16.49 -1.58
N ARG A 18 4.20 16.14 -0.31
CA ARG A 18 3.15 16.03 0.71
C ARG A 18 2.52 17.36 1.03
N ASP A 19 3.32 18.42 1.15
CA ASP A 19 2.82 19.77 1.41
C ASP A 19 1.95 20.25 0.25
N TYR A 20 2.42 20.04 -0.99
CA TYR A 20 1.69 20.36 -2.21
C TYR A 20 0.36 19.59 -2.33
N LEU A 21 0.34 18.31 -1.93
CA LEU A 21 -0.84 17.44 -1.99
C LEU A 21 -1.63 17.35 -0.68
N SER A 22 -1.36 18.23 0.30
CA SER A 22 -1.90 18.14 1.66
C SER A 22 -3.42 17.92 1.69
N LYS A 23 -4.17 18.74 0.93
CA LYS A 23 -5.64 18.62 0.82
C LYS A 23 -6.09 17.28 0.23
N ASP A 24 -5.44 16.83 -0.84
CA ASP A 24 -5.80 15.55 -1.48
C ASP A 24 -5.52 14.38 -0.56
N LEU A 25 -4.39 14.41 0.15
CA LEU A 25 -4.02 13.40 1.13
C LEU A 25 -4.97 13.37 2.33
N GLU A 26 -5.46 14.53 2.78
CA GLU A 26 -6.50 14.60 3.80
C GLU A 26 -7.79 13.92 3.33
N GLU A 27 -8.24 14.20 2.10
CA GLU A 27 -9.44 13.57 1.55
C GLU A 27 -9.27 12.06 1.34
N VAL A 28 -8.09 11.61 0.88
CA VAL A 28 -7.76 10.17 0.81
C VAL A 28 -7.82 9.53 2.20
N ASN A 29 -7.24 10.16 3.22
CA ASN A 29 -7.25 9.62 4.59
C ASN A 29 -8.67 9.56 5.16
N LYS A 30 -9.48 10.62 4.98
CA LYS A 30 -10.89 10.63 5.39
C LYS A 30 -11.67 9.51 4.70
N LEU A 31 -11.46 9.33 3.39
CA LEU A 31 -12.12 8.29 2.63
C LEU A 31 -11.73 6.90 3.13
N ILE A 32 -10.44 6.64 3.34
CA ILE A 32 -9.95 5.36 3.89
C ILE A 32 -10.63 5.07 5.24
N LEU A 33 -10.59 6.02 6.17
CA LEU A 33 -11.18 5.86 7.50
C LEU A 33 -12.70 5.63 7.43
N SER A 34 -13.41 6.34 6.56
CA SER A 34 -14.86 6.19 6.37
C SER A 34 -15.29 4.84 5.81
N LYS A 35 -14.34 4.08 5.25
CA LYS A 35 -14.59 2.77 4.62
C LYS A 35 -14.08 1.60 5.45
N LEU A 36 -13.51 1.89 6.62
CA LEU A 36 -13.31 0.87 7.64
C LEU A 36 -14.68 0.51 8.26
N SER A 37 -14.84 -0.75 8.66
CA SER A 37 -16.14 -1.27 9.11
C SER A 37 -16.38 -0.98 10.59
N ASP A 38 -17.36 -0.12 10.89
CA ASP A 38 -17.84 0.12 12.25
C ASP A 38 -18.43 -1.13 12.91
N LYS A 39 -18.88 -2.09 12.11
CA LYS A 39 -19.49 -3.34 12.59
C LYS A 39 -18.46 -4.37 13.04
N VAL A 40 -17.19 -4.19 12.67
CA VAL A 40 -16.13 -5.16 12.94
C VAL A 40 -14.96 -4.43 13.62
N PRO A 41 -14.95 -4.35 14.97
CA PRO A 41 -13.93 -3.62 15.73
C PRO A 41 -12.49 -4.04 15.40
N LEU A 42 -12.28 -5.31 15.03
CA LEU A 42 -10.99 -5.84 14.62
C LEU A 42 -10.43 -5.12 13.38
N VAL A 43 -11.28 -4.85 12.38
CA VAL A 43 -10.90 -4.11 11.16
C VAL A 43 -10.45 -2.70 11.51
N ASN A 44 -11.23 -1.99 12.33
CA ASN A 44 -10.92 -0.63 12.77
C ASN A 44 -9.62 -0.57 13.57
N GLY A 45 -9.43 -1.50 14.51
CA GLY A 45 -8.23 -1.59 15.33
C GLY A 45 -6.96 -1.84 14.50
N MET A 46 -7.01 -2.83 13.61
CA MET A 46 -5.84 -3.23 12.82
C MET A 46 -5.52 -2.23 11.70
N ALA A 47 -6.51 -1.78 10.93
CA ALA A 47 -6.30 -0.77 9.91
C ALA A 47 -5.85 0.57 10.52
N GLY A 48 -6.47 0.98 11.64
CA GLY A 48 -6.03 2.14 12.42
C GLY A 48 -4.60 2.01 12.89
N TYR A 49 -4.20 0.83 13.39
CA TYR A 49 -2.83 0.54 13.81
C TYR A 49 -1.83 0.70 12.66
N LEU A 50 -2.11 0.16 11.47
CA LEU A 50 -1.21 0.26 10.32
C LEU A 50 -1.12 1.70 9.78
N ILE A 51 -2.26 2.40 9.74
CA ILE A 51 -2.31 3.82 9.36
C ILE A 51 -1.46 4.66 10.33
N GLN A 52 -1.56 4.42 11.64
CA GLN A 52 -0.83 5.13 12.69
C GLN A 52 0.62 4.68 12.88
N ALA A 53 0.94 3.42 12.56
CA ALA A 53 2.31 2.91 12.44
C ALA A 53 3.09 3.66 11.33
N GLY A 54 2.35 4.43 10.53
CA GLY A 54 2.88 5.40 9.61
C GLY A 54 3.23 4.76 8.27
N GLY A 55 3.74 5.59 7.39
CA GLY A 55 4.07 5.20 6.03
C GLY A 55 4.45 6.44 5.25
N LYS A 56 5.37 6.26 4.32
CA LYS A 56 5.72 7.35 3.39
C LYS A 56 4.55 7.68 2.45
N ARG A 57 3.52 6.82 2.38
CA ARG A 57 2.34 6.93 1.49
C ARG A 57 2.75 7.19 0.04
N LEU A 58 3.85 6.58 -0.40
CA LEU A 58 4.45 6.86 -1.71
C LEU A 58 3.50 6.53 -2.86
N ARG A 59 2.76 5.41 -2.75
CA ARG A 59 1.83 4.94 -3.79
C ARG A 59 0.68 5.93 -4.05
N PRO A 60 -0.10 6.37 -3.04
CA PRO A 60 -1.14 7.38 -3.27
C PRO A 60 -0.52 8.73 -3.66
N ILE A 61 0.61 9.14 -3.07
CA ILE A 61 1.29 10.40 -3.47
C ILE A 61 1.62 10.38 -4.97
N LEU A 62 2.18 9.28 -5.48
CA LEU A 62 2.54 9.15 -6.88
C LEU A 62 1.32 9.30 -7.80
N LEU A 63 0.22 8.61 -7.49
CA LEU A 63 -1.02 8.73 -8.26
C LEU A 63 -1.56 10.17 -8.26
N LEU A 64 -1.61 10.80 -7.08
CA LEU A 64 -2.09 12.16 -6.94
C LEU A 64 -1.21 13.16 -7.71
N LEU A 65 0.11 13.02 -7.63
CA LEU A 65 1.05 13.85 -8.42
C LEU A 65 0.82 13.69 -9.93
N ILE A 66 0.61 12.46 -10.42
CA ILE A 66 0.33 12.21 -11.84
C ILE A 66 -0.99 12.88 -12.24
N ALA A 67 -2.05 12.77 -11.41
CA ALA A 67 -3.31 13.45 -11.68
C ALA A 67 -3.13 14.98 -11.76
N ARG A 68 -2.30 15.57 -10.88
CA ARG A 68 -1.97 17.00 -10.91
C ARG A 68 -1.12 17.39 -12.11
N LEU A 69 -0.16 16.55 -12.50
CA LEU A 69 0.70 16.75 -13.67
C LEU A 69 -0.11 16.86 -14.96
N PHE A 70 -1.13 16.01 -15.12
CA PHE A 70 -2.05 16.05 -16.25
C PHE A 70 -3.24 17.02 -16.06
N SER A 71 -3.17 17.91 -15.07
CA SER A 71 -4.20 18.92 -14.79
C SER A 71 -5.62 18.36 -14.60
N TYR A 72 -5.74 17.12 -14.11
CA TYR A 72 -7.02 16.47 -13.86
C TYR A 72 -7.87 17.28 -12.87
N LYS A 73 -9.16 17.48 -13.19
CA LYS A 73 -10.09 18.30 -12.40
C LYS A 73 -11.20 17.52 -11.70
N GLY A 74 -11.32 16.22 -11.97
CA GLY A 74 -12.32 15.36 -11.33
C GLY A 74 -11.86 14.83 -9.97
N MET A 75 -12.68 14.00 -9.34
CA MET A 75 -12.43 13.45 -8.00
C MET A 75 -12.02 11.96 -7.98
N ARG A 76 -11.94 11.32 -9.15
CA ARG A 76 -11.63 9.87 -9.26
C ARG A 76 -10.28 9.50 -8.62
N HIS A 77 -9.27 10.37 -8.80
CA HIS A 77 -7.93 10.20 -8.24
C HIS A 77 -7.90 9.99 -6.71
N ILE A 78 -8.84 10.56 -5.94
CA ILE A 78 -8.95 10.34 -4.49
C ILE A 78 -9.39 8.91 -4.18
N LYS A 79 -10.44 8.42 -4.85
CA LYS A 79 -10.94 7.03 -4.67
C LYS A 79 -9.88 6.01 -5.10
N LEU A 80 -9.22 6.25 -6.23
CA LEU A 80 -8.18 5.36 -6.75
C LEU A 80 -6.91 5.35 -5.88
N ALA A 81 -6.50 6.51 -5.35
CA ALA A 81 -5.41 6.58 -4.37
C ALA A 81 -5.74 5.78 -3.10
N ALA A 82 -6.98 5.87 -2.61
CA ALA A 82 -7.44 5.07 -1.47
C ALA A 82 -7.46 3.56 -1.79
N ALA A 83 -7.91 3.17 -2.98
CA ALA A 83 -7.91 1.77 -3.42
C ALA A 83 -6.49 1.19 -3.45
N ILE A 84 -5.52 1.91 -4.02
CA ILE A 84 -4.12 1.49 -4.05
C ILE A 84 -3.55 1.34 -2.65
N GLU A 85 -3.88 2.26 -1.74
CA GLU A 85 -3.39 2.16 -0.36
C GLU A 85 -4.04 1.01 0.41
N PHE A 86 -5.31 0.67 0.12
CA PHE A 86 -5.94 -0.54 0.65
C PHE A 86 -5.28 -1.82 0.13
N ILE A 87 -5.02 -1.92 -1.17
CA ILE A 87 -4.29 -3.06 -1.75
C ILE A 87 -2.92 -3.19 -1.08
N HIS A 88 -2.17 -2.09 -1.01
CA HIS A 88 -0.88 -2.10 -0.33
C HIS A 88 -0.98 -2.58 1.13
N THR A 89 -1.95 -2.06 1.88
CA THR A 89 -2.12 -2.42 3.29
C THR A 89 -2.53 -3.90 3.44
N ALA A 90 -3.31 -4.43 2.51
CA ALA A 90 -3.69 -5.85 2.47
C ALA A 90 -2.46 -6.75 2.24
N THR A 91 -1.62 -6.44 1.24
CA THR A 91 -0.41 -7.24 0.99
C THR A 91 0.50 -7.19 2.21
N LEU A 92 0.69 -6.02 2.81
CA LEU A 92 1.48 -5.89 4.04
C LEU A 92 1.02 -6.80 5.18
N LEU A 93 -0.30 -6.97 5.36
CA LEU A 93 -0.86 -7.86 6.38
C LEU A 93 -0.62 -9.33 6.06
N HIS A 94 -0.71 -9.71 4.78
CA HIS A 94 -0.44 -11.07 4.33
C HIS A 94 1.06 -11.40 4.43
N ASP A 95 1.95 -10.49 4.00
CA ASP A 95 3.40 -10.65 4.08
C ASP A 95 3.87 -10.86 5.52
N ASP A 96 3.35 -10.06 6.49
CA ASP A 96 3.73 -10.18 7.90
C ASP A 96 3.44 -11.60 8.45
N VAL A 97 2.39 -12.27 7.93
CA VAL A 97 2.03 -13.65 8.27
C VAL A 97 2.94 -14.66 7.56
N VAL A 98 3.13 -14.50 6.24
CA VAL A 98 3.98 -15.40 5.43
C VAL A 98 5.42 -15.42 5.97
N ASP A 99 5.97 -14.25 6.27
CA ASP A 99 7.34 -14.09 6.77
C ASP A 99 7.53 -14.48 8.25
N ARG A 100 6.43 -14.74 8.97
CA ARG A 100 6.43 -14.89 10.44
C ARG A 100 7.14 -13.73 11.15
N SER A 101 6.97 -12.52 10.62
CA SER A 101 7.61 -11.33 11.16
C SER A 101 7.11 -11.06 12.57
N THR A 102 8.02 -10.82 13.52
CA THR A 102 7.67 -10.45 14.91
C THR A 102 7.64 -8.93 15.12
N GLN A 103 8.26 -8.17 14.21
CA GLN A 103 8.33 -6.72 14.26
C GLN A 103 8.25 -6.09 12.88
N ARG A 104 7.69 -4.87 12.81
CA ARG A 104 7.66 -4.01 11.64
C ARG A 104 7.96 -2.57 12.03
N ARG A 105 9.00 -1.98 11.44
CA ARG A 105 9.48 -0.61 11.73
C ARG A 105 9.67 -0.33 13.23
N GLY A 106 10.21 -1.31 13.96
CA GLY A 106 10.48 -1.20 15.40
C GLY A 106 9.24 -1.31 16.30
N ARG A 107 8.08 -1.67 15.76
CA ARG A 107 6.87 -2.01 16.52
C ARG A 107 6.53 -3.50 16.32
N PRO A 108 5.75 -4.14 17.19
CA PRO A 108 5.24 -5.48 16.93
C PRO A 108 4.48 -5.52 15.60
N SER A 109 4.65 -6.58 14.82
CA SER A 109 3.86 -6.79 13.60
C SER A 109 2.38 -7.00 13.94
N ALA A 110 1.50 -6.83 12.94
CA ALA A 110 0.06 -7.00 13.17
C ALA A 110 -0.27 -8.44 13.61
N ASN A 111 0.38 -9.44 13.03
CA ASN A 111 0.15 -10.84 13.37
C ASN A 111 0.67 -11.20 14.77
N ALA A 112 1.74 -10.55 15.24
CA ALA A 112 2.18 -10.70 16.64
C ALA A 112 1.16 -10.17 17.66
N ILE A 113 0.33 -9.18 17.29
CA ILE A 113 -0.68 -8.58 18.18
C ILE A 113 -2.03 -9.30 18.08
N TRP A 114 -2.48 -9.59 16.86
CA TRP A 114 -3.85 -10.07 16.58
C TRP A 114 -3.94 -11.51 16.06
N GLY A 115 -2.80 -12.16 15.82
CA GLY A 115 -2.71 -13.51 15.28
C GLY A 115 -2.86 -13.57 13.76
N ASP A 116 -2.30 -14.64 13.18
CA ASP A 116 -2.22 -14.82 11.73
C ASP A 116 -3.61 -14.83 11.06
N SER A 117 -4.58 -15.56 11.62
CA SER A 117 -5.93 -15.65 11.05
C SER A 117 -6.63 -14.29 10.97
N SER A 118 -6.42 -13.42 11.96
CA SER A 118 -6.98 -12.07 11.97
C SER A 118 -6.36 -11.22 10.85
N CYS A 119 -5.04 -11.30 10.66
CA CYS A 119 -4.34 -10.55 9.63
C CYS A 119 -4.76 -10.99 8.22
N ILE A 120 -4.91 -12.30 7.98
CA ILE A 120 -5.41 -12.83 6.71
C ILE A 120 -6.80 -12.26 6.40
N LEU A 121 -7.75 -12.41 7.33
CA LEU A 121 -9.14 -11.99 7.12
C LEU A 121 -9.29 -10.47 6.98
N VAL A 122 -8.52 -9.68 7.73
CA VAL A 122 -8.52 -8.22 7.56
C VAL A 122 -7.88 -7.83 6.23
N GLY A 123 -6.81 -8.51 5.80
CA GLY A 123 -6.23 -8.33 4.47
C GLY A 123 -7.27 -8.56 3.36
N ASP A 124 -8.01 -9.68 3.43
CA ASP A 124 -9.07 -10.00 2.47
C ASP A 124 -10.19 -8.95 2.46
N PHE A 125 -10.55 -8.44 3.64
CA PHE A 125 -11.52 -7.35 3.76
C PHE A 125 -11.02 -6.06 3.07
N LEU A 126 -9.77 -5.65 3.30
CA LEU A 126 -9.20 -4.45 2.70
C LEU A 126 -9.08 -4.58 1.18
N LEU A 127 -8.66 -5.75 0.69
CA LEU A 127 -8.62 -6.03 -0.75
C LEU A 127 -10.03 -5.95 -1.36
N SER A 128 -11.04 -6.52 -0.69
CA SER A 128 -12.43 -6.42 -1.12
C SER A 128 -12.94 -4.97 -1.16
N ARG A 129 -12.60 -4.13 -0.16
CA ARG A 129 -12.93 -2.69 -0.16
C ARG A 129 -12.25 -1.95 -1.31
N ALA A 130 -11.01 -2.31 -1.66
CA ALA A 130 -10.35 -1.72 -2.82
C ALA A 130 -11.12 -2.03 -4.11
N PHE A 131 -11.58 -3.27 -4.31
CA PHE A 131 -12.40 -3.62 -5.47
C PHE A 131 -13.75 -2.89 -5.52
N GLU A 132 -14.36 -2.57 -4.36
CA GLU A 132 -15.56 -1.71 -4.35
C GLU A 132 -15.27 -0.32 -4.90
N PHE A 133 -14.11 0.29 -4.58
CA PHE A 133 -13.75 1.59 -5.17
C PHE A 133 -13.51 1.51 -6.67
N VAL A 134 -12.88 0.43 -7.14
CA VAL A 134 -12.57 0.23 -8.56
C VAL A 134 -13.83 -0.04 -9.38
N THR A 135 -14.77 -0.81 -8.83
CA THR A 135 -16.06 -1.07 -9.48
C THR A 135 -16.96 0.17 -9.48
N ASP A 136 -16.98 0.95 -8.40
CA ASP A 136 -17.69 2.24 -8.32
C ASP A 136 -17.11 3.32 -9.25
N ASP A 137 -15.81 3.23 -9.58
CA ASP A 137 -15.19 4.08 -10.59
C ASP A 137 -15.72 3.80 -12.02
N GLY A 138 -16.17 2.56 -12.28
CA GLY A 138 -16.84 2.16 -13.51
C GLY A 138 -15.94 2.02 -14.75
N SER A 139 -14.64 2.26 -14.62
CA SER A 139 -13.69 2.11 -15.74
C SER A 139 -13.18 0.66 -15.84
N LEU A 140 -13.56 -0.02 -16.92
CA LEU A 140 -13.06 -1.37 -17.23
C LEU A 140 -11.53 -1.40 -17.41
N GLU A 141 -10.95 -0.35 -17.98
CA GLU A 141 -9.49 -0.23 -18.14
C GLU A 141 -8.78 -0.20 -16.78
N ILE A 142 -9.28 0.58 -15.82
CA ILE A 142 -8.71 0.63 -14.46
C ILE A 142 -8.90 -0.70 -13.74
N MET A 143 -10.06 -1.33 -13.92
CA MET A 143 -10.32 -2.66 -13.36
C MET A 143 -9.35 -3.70 -13.90
N GLU A 144 -9.08 -3.70 -15.21
CA GLU A 144 -8.11 -4.58 -15.84
C GLU A 144 -6.69 -4.34 -15.30
N VAL A 145 -6.25 -3.07 -15.25
CA VAL A 145 -4.91 -2.70 -14.76
C VAL A 145 -4.72 -3.14 -13.30
N LEU A 146 -5.68 -2.85 -12.43
CA LEU A 146 -5.56 -3.21 -11.01
C LEU A 146 -5.68 -4.72 -10.79
N SER A 147 -6.55 -5.42 -11.53
CA SER A 147 -6.63 -6.88 -11.47
C SER A 147 -5.31 -7.52 -11.86
N ARG A 148 -4.73 -7.12 -13.00
CA ARG A 148 -3.44 -7.64 -13.46
C ARG A 148 -2.31 -7.32 -12.49
N MET A 149 -2.30 -6.11 -11.93
CA MET A 149 -1.34 -5.73 -10.90
C MET A 149 -1.45 -6.63 -9.66
N THR A 150 -2.66 -6.86 -9.15
CA THR A 150 -2.85 -7.73 -7.98
C THR A 150 -2.45 -9.18 -8.25
N THR A 151 -2.72 -9.70 -9.45
CA THR A 151 -2.24 -11.04 -9.86
C THR A 151 -0.72 -11.09 -9.92
N SER A 152 -0.09 -10.10 -10.54
CA SER A 152 1.37 -10.06 -10.69
C SER A 152 2.08 -9.99 -9.33
N VAL A 153 1.53 -9.21 -8.40
CA VAL A 153 2.05 -9.15 -7.02
C VAL A 153 1.95 -10.52 -6.34
N ALA A 154 0.79 -11.18 -6.41
CA ALA A 154 0.60 -12.49 -5.79
C ALA A 154 1.51 -13.57 -6.42
N GLU A 155 1.68 -13.54 -7.75
CA GLU A 155 2.61 -14.44 -8.45
C GLU A 155 4.05 -14.23 -7.98
N GLY A 156 4.49 -12.96 -7.87
CA GLY A 156 5.81 -12.61 -7.34
C GLY A 156 6.04 -13.14 -5.93
N GLU A 157 5.09 -12.96 -5.01
CA GLU A 157 5.18 -13.50 -3.63
C GLU A 157 5.24 -15.03 -3.61
N ILE A 158 4.47 -15.72 -4.47
CA ILE A 158 4.52 -17.19 -4.58
C ILE A 158 5.88 -17.66 -5.12
N MET A 159 6.42 -16.97 -6.13
CA MET A 159 7.74 -17.28 -6.68
C MET A 159 8.83 -17.07 -5.63
N GLN A 160 8.78 -15.96 -4.89
CA GLN A 160 9.71 -15.67 -3.79
C GLN A 160 9.66 -16.77 -2.71
N LEU A 161 8.46 -17.24 -2.35
CA LEU A 161 8.30 -18.34 -1.38
C LEU A 161 8.97 -19.64 -1.86
N GLY A 162 8.83 -19.98 -3.15
CA GLY A 162 9.49 -21.15 -3.75
C GLY A 162 11.01 -21.01 -3.91
N ALA A 163 11.50 -19.78 -3.96
CA ALA A 163 12.90 -19.41 -4.09
C ALA A 163 13.67 -19.40 -2.75
N ILE A 164 12.98 -19.45 -1.60
CA ILE A 164 13.63 -19.38 -0.28
C ILE A 164 14.67 -20.50 -0.12
N GLY A 165 15.92 -20.10 0.15
CA GLY A 165 17.03 -21.01 0.39
C GLY A 165 17.74 -21.53 -0.87
N ASN A 166 17.35 -21.08 -2.06
CA ASN A 166 18.03 -21.42 -3.30
C ASN A 166 19.22 -20.48 -3.56
N LEU A 167 20.45 -20.98 -3.40
CA LEU A 167 21.69 -20.21 -3.63
C LEU A 167 22.07 -20.12 -5.12
N GLU A 168 21.41 -20.86 -5.99
CA GLU A 168 21.65 -20.91 -7.44
C GLU A 168 20.72 -19.96 -8.22
N LEU A 169 19.95 -19.12 -7.54
CA LEU A 169 19.10 -18.10 -8.15
C LEU A 169 19.94 -17.12 -8.99
N GLU A 170 19.66 -17.09 -10.29
CA GLU A 170 20.26 -16.13 -11.22
C GLU A 170 19.67 -14.72 -10.99
N GLU A 171 20.52 -13.70 -11.12
CA GLU A 171 20.13 -12.28 -11.01
C GLU A 171 18.96 -11.93 -11.96
N LYS A 172 18.93 -12.55 -13.13
CA LYS A 172 17.85 -12.35 -14.11
C LYS A 172 16.49 -12.84 -13.62
N THR A 173 16.45 -13.97 -12.90
CA THR A 173 15.22 -14.49 -12.28
C THR A 173 14.79 -13.58 -11.14
N LEU A 174 15.75 -13.07 -10.36
CA LEU A 174 15.48 -12.13 -9.27
C LEU A 174 14.86 -10.80 -9.76
N LEU A 175 15.26 -10.33 -10.95
CA LEU A 175 14.78 -9.09 -11.56
C LEU A 175 13.51 -9.25 -12.39
N SER A 176 13.15 -10.46 -12.83
CA SER A 176 11.85 -10.72 -13.47
C SER A 176 10.68 -10.72 -12.49
N ASP A 177 10.97 -10.84 -11.20
CA ASP A 177 10.00 -10.92 -10.10
C ASP A 177 9.63 -9.53 -9.51
N CYS A 178 10.22 -8.44 -10.02
CA CYS A 178 9.98 -7.04 -9.61
C CYS A 178 9.22 -6.23 -10.68
#